data_AF-A0A7S3TLR0-F1
#
_entry.id   AF-A0A7S3TLR0-F1
#
_cell.length_a   1.000
_cell.length_b   1.000
_cell.length_c   1.000
_cell.angle_alpha   90.00
_cell.angle_beta   90.00
_cell.angle_gamma   90.00
#
_symmetry.space_group_name_H-M   'P 1'
#
loop_
_entity.id
_entity.type
_entity.pdbx_description
1 polymer ?
#
loop_
_entity_poly.entity_id
_entity_poly.type
_entity_poly.pdbx_seq_one_letter_code
_entity_poly.pdbx_strand_id
1 'polypeptide(L)'
;KKLSDCKPEEVKELIAIGQECFLVQLLQAGFFHSDPHPGNLMRPHDQSRAKLVLIDFGLVARIDRKDQDLMVSSIIHLANKDYAALVDDFIGLQILPPDCNRAKVIPLMDKALSPYVKGGGAKKYEAELRQMYGMDGSTESTIGGFQAMTNDML
;
A
#
# COMPACT_ATOMS: atom_id res chain seq x y z
N LYS A 1 -23.90 0.94 -13.56
CA LYS A 1 -23.53 -0.50 -13.45
C LYS A 1 -22.52 -0.67 -12.31
N LYS A 2 -22.67 -1.67 -11.43
CA LYS A 2 -21.68 -1.92 -10.36
C LYS A 2 -20.37 -2.45 -10.97
N LEU A 3 -19.25 -2.13 -10.34
CA LEU A 3 -17.95 -2.62 -10.80
C LEU A 3 -17.87 -4.15 -10.70
N SER A 4 -18.56 -4.78 -9.75
CA SER A 4 -18.71 -6.24 -9.64
C SER A 4 -19.27 -6.90 -10.91
N ASP A 5 -20.04 -6.17 -11.69
CA ASP A 5 -20.73 -6.68 -12.87
C ASP A 5 -20.02 -6.29 -14.17
N CYS A 6 -18.96 -5.49 -14.08
CA CYS A 6 -18.19 -4.96 -15.21
C CYS A 6 -17.20 -5.98 -15.77
N LYS A 7 -16.94 -5.91 -17.08
CA LYS A 7 -15.86 -6.70 -17.69
C LYS A 7 -14.51 -6.20 -17.17
N PRO A 8 -13.46 -7.05 -17.09
CA PRO A 8 -12.14 -6.64 -16.62
C PRO A 8 -11.58 -5.41 -17.34
N GLU A 9 -11.87 -5.26 -18.63
CA GLU A 9 -11.39 -4.12 -19.44
C GLU A 9 -12.04 -2.80 -19.01
N GLU A 10 -13.34 -2.84 -18.69
CA GLU A 10 -14.09 -1.68 -18.19
C GLU A 10 -13.60 -1.26 -16.80
N VAL A 11 -13.16 -2.23 -15.99
CA VAL A 11 -12.57 -1.99 -14.65
C VAL A 11 -11.19 -1.36 -14.80
N LYS A 12 -10.35 -1.85 -15.73
CA LYS A 12 -9.01 -1.30 -15.98
C LYS A 12 -9.04 0.19 -16.30
N GLU A 13 -10.01 0.65 -17.09
CA GLU A 13 -10.20 2.07 -17.42
C GLU A 13 -10.44 2.96 -16.19
N LEU A 14 -10.95 2.40 -15.09
CA LEU A 14 -11.28 3.13 -13.87
C LEU A 14 -10.22 3.02 -12.78
N ILE A 15 -9.19 2.18 -12.95
CA ILE A 15 -8.15 1.95 -11.92
C ILE A 15 -7.46 3.25 -11.55
N ALA A 16 -7.02 4.03 -12.54
CA ALA A 16 -6.31 5.29 -12.28
C ALA A 16 -7.19 6.30 -11.51
N ILE A 17 -8.46 6.40 -11.88
CA ILE A 17 -9.44 7.28 -11.23
C ILE A 17 -9.70 6.81 -9.79
N GLY A 18 -9.83 5.50 -9.58
CA GLY A 18 -9.95 4.92 -8.25
C GLY A 18 -8.73 5.24 -7.39
N GLN A 19 -7.53 4.95 -7.89
CA GLN A 19 -6.27 5.24 -7.19
C GLN A 19 -6.18 6.71 -6.79
N GLU A 20 -6.41 7.64 -7.72
CA GLU A 20 -6.43 9.07 -7.44
C GLU A 20 -7.49 9.42 -6.39
N CYS A 21 -8.72 8.91 -6.53
CA CYS A 21 -9.80 9.17 -5.60
C CYS A 21 -9.46 8.75 -4.16
N PHE A 22 -8.89 7.56 -3.96
CA PHE A 22 -8.51 7.07 -2.63
C PHE A 22 -7.26 7.74 -2.07
N LEU A 23 -6.29 8.09 -2.93
CA LEU A 23 -5.10 8.83 -2.50
C LEU A 23 -5.45 10.27 -2.11
N VAL A 24 -6.31 10.96 -2.86
CA VAL A 24 -6.79 12.30 -2.52
C VAL A 24 -7.58 12.26 -1.21
N GLN A 25 -8.44 11.27 -1.01
CA GLN A 25 -9.13 11.04 0.26
C GLN A 25 -8.14 10.97 1.44
N LEU A 26 -7.17 10.07 1.34
CA LEU A 26 -6.20 9.79 2.40
C LEU A 26 -5.24 10.97 2.66
N LEU A 27 -4.63 11.51 1.61
CA LEU A 27 -3.50 12.43 1.69
C LEU A 27 -3.88 13.91 1.61
N GLN A 28 -5.10 14.24 1.17
CA GLN A 28 -5.51 15.63 0.98
C GLN A 28 -6.83 15.97 1.67
N ALA A 29 -7.88 15.16 1.48
CA ALA A 29 -9.21 15.47 1.97
C ALA A 29 -9.42 15.16 3.46
N GLY A 30 -8.59 14.29 4.06
CA GLY A 30 -8.62 13.98 5.49
C GLY A 30 -9.77 13.06 5.90
N PHE A 31 -10.28 12.26 4.97
CA PHE A 31 -11.20 11.17 5.25
C PHE A 31 -10.89 10.01 4.33
N PHE A 32 -11.16 8.79 4.76
CA PHE A 32 -10.86 7.60 3.97
C PHE A 32 -12.04 6.64 3.99
N HIS A 33 -12.52 6.28 2.80
CA HIS A 33 -13.49 5.22 2.63
C HIS A 33 -12.80 3.86 2.83
N SER A 34 -13.01 3.26 4.00
CA SER A 34 -12.26 2.09 4.46
C SER A 34 -12.67 0.76 3.80
N ASP A 35 -13.78 0.73 3.05
CA ASP A 35 -14.27 -0.48 2.37
C ASP A 35 -14.48 -0.33 0.84
N PRO A 36 -13.41 -0.16 0.04
CA PRO A 36 -13.52 0.03 -1.41
C PRO A 36 -13.82 -1.27 -2.19
N HIS A 37 -14.78 -2.08 -1.74
CA HIS A 37 -15.21 -3.27 -2.46
C HIS A 37 -15.83 -2.89 -3.82
N PRO A 38 -15.55 -3.62 -4.92
CA PRO A 38 -16.28 -3.52 -6.19
C PRO A 38 -17.81 -3.39 -6.13
N GLY A 39 -18.47 -3.86 -5.06
CA GLY A 39 -19.91 -3.69 -4.86
C GLY A 39 -20.34 -2.26 -4.49
N ASN A 40 -19.43 -1.49 -3.87
CA ASN A 40 -19.60 -0.09 -3.43
C ASN A 40 -19.12 0.93 -4.47
N LEU A 41 -18.64 0.44 -5.61
CA LEU A 41 -18.13 1.24 -6.71
C LEU A 41 -19.01 1.01 -7.95
N MET A 42 -19.34 2.09 -8.65
CA MET A 42 -20.14 2.02 -9.86
C MET A 42 -19.51 2.81 -11.00
N ARG A 43 -19.67 2.27 -12.21
CA ARG A 43 -19.47 3.00 -13.47
C ARG A 43 -20.82 3.61 -13.89
N PRO A 44 -20.90 4.93 -14.10
CA PRO A 44 -22.13 5.57 -14.57
C PRO A 44 -22.47 5.14 -15.99
N HIS A 45 -23.77 5.23 -16.33
CA HIS A 45 -24.28 4.84 -17.64
C HIS A 45 -23.87 5.82 -18.75
N ASP A 46 -23.71 7.10 -18.41
CA ASP A 46 -23.10 8.09 -19.29
C ASP A 46 -21.58 7.87 -19.32
N GLN A 47 -21.11 7.31 -20.44
CA GLN A 47 -19.70 7.00 -20.69
C GLN A 47 -18.94 8.15 -21.38
N SER A 48 -19.56 9.33 -21.56
CA SER A 48 -18.89 10.50 -22.16
C SER A 48 -17.65 10.96 -21.37
N ARG A 49 -17.56 10.59 -20.09
CA ARG A 49 -16.39 10.80 -19.22
C ARG A 49 -16.18 9.57 -18.34
N ALA A 50 -14.93 9.16 -18.17
CA ALA A 50 -14.57 8.16 -17.18
C ALA A 50 -14.82 8.73 -15.78
N LYS A 51 -15.81 8.19 -15.09
CA LYS A 51 -16.24 8.62 -13.75
C LYS A 51 -16.40 7.39 -12.87
N LEU A 52 -16.02 7.51 -11.62
CA LEU A 52 -16.22 6.52 -10.57
C LEU A 52 -17.25 7.06 -9.58
N VAL A 53 -18.21 6.22 -9.19
CA VAL A 53 -19.24 6.58 -8.21
C VAL A 53 -19.09 5.68 -6.99
N LEU A 54 -18.99 6.28 -5.80
CA LEU A 54 -19.02 5.60 -4.51
C LEU A 54 -20.46 5.65 -3.97
N ILE A 55 -21.00 4.52 -3.51
CA ILE A 55 -22.41 4.42 -3.10
C ILE A 55 -22.61 4.12 -1.61
N ASP A 56 -21.63 3.52 -0.96
CA ASP A 56 -21.65 3.26 0.48
C ASP A 56 -20.72 4.27 1.17
N PHE A 57 -21.11 4.74 2.35
CA PHE A 57 -20.29 5.61 3.20
C PHE A 57 -20.43 5.20 4.68
N GLY A 58 -20.89 3.99 4.95
CA GLY A 58 -21.06 3.46 6.31
C GLY A 58 -19.73 3.23 7.04
N LEU A 59 -18.63 3.04 6.30
CA LEU A 59 -17.28 2.86 6.81
C LEU A 59 -16.34 3.95 6.29
N VAL A 60 -16.41 5.14 6.89
CA VAL A 60 -15.52 6.26 6.61
C VAL A 60 -14.75 6.63 7.88
N ALA A 61 -13.43 6.65 7.78
CA ALA A 61 -12.56 7.17 8.82
C ALA A 61 -12.24 8.65 8.58
N ARG A 62 -12.11 9.44 9.65
CA ARG A 62 -11.50 10.77 9.59
C ARG A 62 -10.03 10.65 9.95
N ILE A 63 -9.22 11.44 9.27
CA ILE A 63 -7.78 11.50 9.48
C ILE A 63 -7.48 12.93 9.89
N ASP A 64 -6.80 13.10 11.02
CA ASP A 64 -6.43 14.43 11.46
C ASP A 64 -5.32 15.00 10.57
N ARG A 65 -5.11 16.33 10.67
CA ARG A 65 -4.15 16.99 9.80
C ARG A 65 -2.72 16.54 10.06
N LYS A 66 -2.39 16.22 11.32
CA LYS A 66 -1.05 15.82 11.72
C LYS A 66 -0.69 14.47 11.09
N ASP A 67 -1.59 13.50 11.15
CA ASP A 67 -1.41 12.18 10.56
C ASP A 67 -1.36 12.27 9.03
N GLN A 68 -2.16 13.15 8.42
CA GLN A 68 -2.06 13.43 6.99
C GLN A 68 -0.67 13.94 6.59
N ASP A 69 -0.15 14.94 7.30
CA ASP A 69 1.18 15.51 7.03
C ASP A 69 2.28 14.44 7.24
N LEU A 70 2.16 13.59 8.26
CA LEU A 70 3.08 12.48 8.52
C LEU A 70 3.01 11.38 7.44
N MET A 71 1.83 11.06 6.90
CA MET A 71 1.71 10.12 5.78
C MET A 71 2.38 10.67 4.52
N VAL A 72 2.20 11.96 4.21
CA VAL A 72 2.88 12.62 3.08
C VAL A 72 4.39 12.63 3.30
N SER A 73 4.84 12.98 4.50
CA SER A 73 6.26 12.92 4.92
C SER A 73 6.85 11.52 4.72
N SER A 74 6.11 10.47 5.14
CA SER A 74 6.51 9.07 5.00
C SER A 74 6.76 8.70 3.53
N ILE A 75 5.89 9.14 2.62
CA ILE A 75 6.05 8.87 1.18
C ILE A 75 7.32 9.55 0.65
N ILE A 76 7.60 10.78 1.09
CA ILE A 76 8.79 11.54 0.69
C ILE A 76 10.06 10.86 1.22
N HIS A 77 10.11 10.51 2.50
CA HIS A 77 11.27 9.83 3.09
C HIS A 77 11.50 8.45 2.49
N LEU A 78 10.43 7.70 2.21
CA LEU A 78 10.53 6.43 1.50
C LEU A 78 11.11 6.60 0.08
N ALA A 79 10.62 7.58 -0.69
CA ALA A 79 11.12 7.87 -2.04
C ALA A 79 12.61 8.26 -2.03
N ASN A 80 13.03 9.01 -1.01
CA ASN A 80 14.42 9.42 -0.81
C ASN A 80 15.31 8.34 -0.16
N LYS A 81 14.73 7.19 0.23
CA LYS A 81 15.41 6.14 1.01
C LYS A 81 15.98 6.64 2.34
N ASP A 82 15.36 7.65 2.91
CA ASP A 82 15.68 8.15 4.24
C ASP A 82 14.92 7.32 5.28
N TYR A 83 15.44 6.11 5.55
CA TYR A 83 14.80 5.19 6.49
C TYR A 83 14.87 5.66 7.94
N ALA A 84 15.81 6.53 8.28
CA ALA A 84 15.90 7.09 9.62
C ALA A 84 14.72 8.03 9.89
N ALA A 85 14.43 8.94 8.96
CA ALA A 85 13.29 9.83 9.04
C ALA A 85 11.95 9.08 8.85
N LEU A 86 11.91 8.05 8.00
CA LEU A 86 10.72 7.22 7.84
C LEU A 86 10.33 6.49 9.16
N VAL A 87 11.32 6.07 9.96
CA VAL A 87 11.06 5.53 11.30
C VAL A 87 10.42 6.58 12.21
N ASP A 88 10.87 7.83 12.16
CA ASP A 88 10.25 8.91 12.93
C ASP A 88 8.80 9.16 12.52
N ASP A 89 8.52 9.17 11.21
CA ASP A 89 7.13 9.30 10.75
C ASP A 89 6.27 8.14 11.24
N PHE A 90 6.78 6.90 11.19
CA PHE A 90 6.05 5.71 11.63
C PHE A 90 5.80 5.70 13.14
N ILE A 91 6.72 6.24 13.95
CA ILE A 91 6.47 6.49 15.38
C ILE A 91 5.40 7.57 15.54
N GLY A 92 5.48 8.65 14.75
CA GLY A 92 4.48 9.73 14.74
C GLY A 92 3.07 9.21 14.45
N LEU A 93 2.95 8.30 13.47
CA LEU A 93 1.73 7.62 13.06
C LEU A 93 1.31 6.47 13.98
N GLN A 94 2.06 6.20 15.06
CA GLN A 94 1.81 5.09 15.99
C GLN A 94 1.85 3.69 15.33
N ILE A 95 2.54 3.55 14.20
CA ILE A 95 2.83 2.28 13.55
C ILE A 95 3.95 1.55 14.30
N LEU A 96 4.93 2.32 14.80
CA LEU A 96 6.03 1.82 15.61
C LEU A 96 5.98 2.40 17.03
N PRO A 97 6.39 1.63 18.04
CA PRO A 97 6.50 2.14 19.39
C PRO A 97 7.70 3.11 19.50
N PRO A 98 7.61 4.15 20.36
CA PRO A 98 8.63 5.19 20.46
C PRO A 98 9.97 4.68 21.00
N ASP A 99 9.97 3.58 21.73
CA ASP A 99 11.15 2.91 22.30
C ASP A 99 11.71 1.81 21.39
N CYS A 100 11.28 1.74 20.13
CA CYS A 100 11.78 0.75 19.19
C CYS A 100 13.31 0.83 19.03
N ASN A 101 13.97 -0.31 18.88
CA ASN A 101 15.42 -0.35 18.67
C ASN A 101 15.76 0.09 17.24
N ARG A 102 15.98 1.39 17.07
CA ARG A 102 16.23 2.03 15.77
C ARG A 102 17.41 1.41 15.01
N ALA A 103 18.47 1.01 15.73
CA ALA A 103 19.63 0.37 15.13
C ALA A 103 19.31 -1.00 14.50
N LYS A 104 18.25 -1.67 14.96
CA LYS A 104 17.73 -2.91 14.35
C LYS A 104 16.65 -2.62 13.31
N VAL A 105 15.75 -1.66 13.57
CA VAL A 105 14.60 -1.37 12.70
C VAL A 105 15.01 -0.74 11.37
N ILE A 106 15.95 0.21 11.37
CA ILE A 106 16.36 0.91 10.16
C ILE A 106 16.92 -0.06 9.09
N PRO A 107 17.87 -0.97 9.41
CA PRO A 107 18.34 -1.96 8.43
C PRO A 107 17.24 -2.90 7.94
N LEU A 108 16.27 -3.25 8.79
CA LEU A 108 15.14 -4.09 8.41
C LEU A 108 14.20 -3.37 7.44
N MET A 109 13.91 -2.09 7.68
CA MET A 109 13.11 -1.27 6.78
C MET A 109 13.79 -1.09 5.43
N ASP A 110 15.10 -0.84 5.40
CA ASP A 110 15.84 -0.79 4.13
C ASP A 110 15.71 -2.11 3.37
N LYS A 111 16.00 -3.24 4.03
CA LYS A 111 15.90 -4.57 3.40
C LYS A 111 14.49 -4.87 2.87
N ALA A 112 13.46 -4.51 3.64
CA ALA A 112 12.07 -4.77 3.27
C ALA A 112 11.57 -3.85 2.17
N LEU A 113 11.94 -2.56 2.18
CA LEU A 113 11.33 -1.54 1.33
C LEU A 113 12.17 -1.16 0.10
N SER A 114 13.50 -1.31 0.15
CA SER A 114 14.40 -1.07 -1.00
C SER A 114 13.95 -1.71 -2.31
N PRO A 115 13.45 -2.96 -2.33
CA PRO A 115 13.00 -3.60 -3.57
C PRO A 115 11.80 -2.91 -4.21
N TYR A 116 10.89 -2.38 -3.39
CA TYR A 116 9.69 -1.69 -3.86
C TYR A 116 10.01 -0.29 -4.36
N VAL A 117 11.00 0.39 -3.76
CA VAL A 117 11.46 1.72 -4.17
C VAL A 117 12.31 1.68 -5.45
N LYS A 118 13.03 0.59 -5.72
CA LYS A 118 13.79 0.40 -6.98
C LYS A 118 12.91 0.23 -8.23
N GLY A 119 11.63 -0.09 -8.06
CA GLY A 119 10.69 -0.36 -9.15
C GLY A 119 10.89 -1.74 -9.79
N GLY A 120 9.80 -2.32 -10.31
CA GLY A 120 9.83 -3.66 -10.92
C GLY A 120 8.59 -4.52 -10.67
N GLY A 121 7.73 -4.11 -9.73
CA GLY A 121 6.54 -4.87 -9.34
C GLY A 121 6.86 -6.13 -8.51
N ALA A 122 5.84 -6.65 -7.82
CA ALA A 122 5.98 -7.79 -6.90
C ALA A 122 6.61 -9.03 -7.56
N LYS A 123 6.35 -9.26 -8.85
CA LYS A 123 6.91 -10.41 -9.60
C LYS A 123 8.42 -10.33 -9.80
N LYS A 124 8.97 -9.15 -10.06
CA LYS A 124 10.43 -8.98 -10.23
C LYS A 124 11.14 -9.15 -8.88
N TYR A 125 10.52 -8.66 -7.81
CA TYR A 125 11.02 -8.87 -6.45
C TYR A 125 10.99 -10.34 -6.02
N GLU A 126 9.89 -11.06 -6.28
CA GLU A 126 9.81 -12.51 -6.01
C GLU A 126 10.90 -13.29 -6.76
N ALA A 127 11.21 -12.90 -7.99
CA ALA A 127 12.31 -13.48 -8.76
C ALA A 127 13.68 -13.18 -8.14
N GLU A 128 13.93 -11.93 -7.75
CA GLU A 128 15.19 -11.51 -7.09
C GLU A 128 15.38 -12.17 -5.71
N LEU A 129 14.31 -12.33 -4.93
CA LEU A 129 14.32 -13.03 -3.65
C LEU A 129 14.68 -14.51 -3.83
N ARG A 130 14.02 -15.20 -4.76
CA ARG A 130 14.32 -16.62 -5.04
C ARG A 130 15.78 -16.82 -5.41
N GLN A 131 16.34 -15.88 -6.17
CA GLN A 131 17.73 -15.90 -6.60
C GLN A 131 18.72 -15.58 -5.46
N MET A 132 18.40 -14.61 -4.58
CA MET A 132 19.23 -14.32 -3.39
C MET A 132 19.23 -15.45 -2.36
N TYR A 133 18.13 -16.19 -2.24
CA TYR A 133 17.96 -17.25 -1.25
C TYR A 133 18.18 -18.68 -1.79
N GLY A 134 18.58 -18.82 -3.07
CA GLY A 134 18.92 -20.12 -3.68
C GLY A 134 17.78 -21.12 -3.71
N MET A 135 16.52 -20.67 -3.85
CA MET A 135 15.34 -21.54 -3.88
C MET A 135 15.06 -22.02 -5.31
N ASP A 136 15.83 -23.01 -5.75
CA ASP A 136 15.66 -23.68 -7.04
C ASP A 136 14.80 -24.94 -6.84
N GLY A 137 13.49 -24.84 -7.12
CA GLY A 137 12.62 -26.01 -7.32
C GLY A 137 11.35 -26.04 -6.48
N SER A 138 10.21 -25.94 -7.19
CA SER A 138 8.85 -26.36 -6.82
C SER A 138 8.42 -26.31 -5.35
N THR A 139 7.64 -25.29 -4.97
CA THR A 139 6.31 -25.51 -4.36
C THR A 139 5.45 -24.26 -4.52
N GLU A 140 4.14 -24.49 -4.65
CA GLU A 140 3.07 -23.53 -4.77
C GLU A 140 3.03 -22.46 -3.67
N SER A 141 2.29 -21.41 -3.99
CA SER A 141 2.23 -20.12 -3.33
C SER A 141 1.81 -20.13 -1.86
N THR A 142 2.07 -18.95 -1.28
CA THR A 142 1.27 -18.23 -0.27
C THR A 142 1.54 -18.50 1.21
N ILE A 143 1.91 -17.42 1.91
CA ILE A 143 1.77 -17.20 3.36
C ILE A 143 2.90 -17.71 4.28
N GLY A 144 3.88 -18.49 3.81
CA GLY A 144 4.97 -18.98 4.67
C GLY A 144 6.18 -18.06 4.88
N GLY A 145 6.50 -17.18 3.91
CA GLY A 145 7.81 -16.51 3.85
C GLY A 145 8.07 -15.47 4.96
N PHE A 146 7.03 -14.76 5.41
CA PHE A 146 7.16 -13.77 6.47
C PHE A 146 7.35 -14.43 7.84
N GLN A 147 6.74 -15.60 8.05
CA GLN A 147 6.79 -16.36 9.29
C GLN A 147 8.09 -17.17 9.45
N ALA A 148 8.69 -17.58 8.31
CA ALA A 148 10.03 -18.17 8.29
C ALA A 148 11.11 -17.14 8.68
N MET A 149 11.03 -15.91 8.16
CA MET A 149 12.00 -14.85 8.51
C MET A 149 11.95 -14.43 9.99
N THR A 150 10.80 -14.56 10.65
CA THR A 150 10.68 -14.24 12.08
C THR A 150 11.23 -15.33 13.00
N ASN A 151 11.28 -16.59 12.55
CA ASN A 151 11.75 -17.71 13.37
C ASN A 151 13.28 -17.89 13.35
N ASP A 152 13.96 -17.51 12.26
CA ASP A 152 15.43 -17.58 12.17
C ASP A 152 16.16 -16.46 12.95
N MET A 153 15.41 -15.53 13.56
CA MET A 153 15.96 -14.39 14.31
C MET A 153 15.70 -14.45 15.83
N LEU A 154 15.20 -15.59 16.34
CA LEU A 154 15.11 -15.90 17.78
C LEU A 154 16.24 -16.83 18.22
#